data_AF-A0A954HZW9-F1
#
_entry.id   AF-A0A954HZW9-F1
#
_cell.length_a   1.000
_cell.length_b   1.000
_cell.length_c   1.000
_cell.angle_alpha   90.00
_cell.angle_beta   90.00
_cell.angle_gamma   90.00
#
_symmetry.space_group_name_H-M   'P 1'
#
loop_
_entity.id
_entity.type
_entity.pdbx_description
1 polymer ?
#
loop_
_entity_poly.entity_id
_entity_poly.type
_entity_poly.pdbx_seq_one_letter_code
_entity_poly.pdbx_strand_id
1 'polypeptide(L)'
;AHFFADGECPVEELNCQSELLDADRLHVPLPEENAGFNTLARRLSEKLTAASATELQADRDALRMRLSEVVHCRNLRVTGLSRQPLGTIAAATVNGLVFQIGDEWTVPAVEFLPAFPRRTVMLVCDGGRVAAQKQIQSLLSGGATVWAIDPFYFGESHIPQRDFLYGLLVAAVGERPLGIQVDQLRAIATIAKSTGGGRDVELYAVGRRLGLAATVAAALEPGFVDMLTVEGGLTSLQEVIDENVAVNEAPELFCFGLLKECDVPHMEALIAPRPVHKVTIPAEPEPISTQATPKQ
;
A
#
# COMPACT_ATOMS: atom_id res chain seq x y z
N ALA A 1 -12.52 -51.20 -5.30
CA ALA A 1 -11.86 -51.50 -4.02
C ALA A 1 -10.60 -52.29 -4.32
N HIS A 2 -9.43 -51.65 -4.35
CA HIS A 2 -8.17 -52.29 -4.77
C HIS A 2 -7.19 -52.54 -3.62
N PHE A 3 -7.51 -52.14 -2.39
CA PHE A 3 -6.58 -52.26 -1.27
C PHE A 3 -6.83 -53.45 -0.36
N PHE A 4 -8.02 -54.04 -0.35
CA PHE A 4 -8.28 -55.26 0.43
C PHE A 4 -9.27 -56.16 -0.33
N ALA A 5 -8.75 -57.21 -0.94
CA ALA A 5 -9.54 -58.30 -1.48
C ALA A 5 -9.58 -59.40 -0.40
N ASP A 6 -10.75 -59.59 0.20
CA ASP A 6 -11.14 -60.77 0.98
C ASP A 6 -10.50 -60.99 2.38
N GLY A 7 -9.99 -59.95 3.05
CA GLY A 7 -9.50 -60.04 4.44
C GLY A 7 -10.21 -59.09 5.41
N GLU A 8 -10.44 -59.54 6.65
CA GLU A 8 -10.84 -58.67 7.76
C GLU A 8 -9.78 -57.59 7.98
N CYS A 9 -10.18 -56.32 7.97
CA CYS A 9 -9.28 -55.21 8.28
C CYS A 9 -9.05 -55.22 9.80
N PRO A 10 -7.82 -55.45 10.29
CA PRO A 10 -7.55 -55.33 11.71
C PRO A 10 -7.86 -53.90 12.15
N VAL A 11 -8.84 -53.75 13.04
CA VAL A 11 -9.30 -52.46 13.59
C VAL A 11 -8.36 -51.97 14.69
N GLU A 12 -7.37 -52.78 15.07
CA GLU A 12 -6.37 -52.46 16.08
C GLU A 12 -5.18 -51.73 15.44
N GLU A 13 -4.78 -50.61 16.05
CA GLU A 13 -3.59 -49.88 15.64
C GLU A 13 -2.33 -50.73 15.85
N LEU A 14 -1.41 -50.69 14.88
CA LEU A 14 -0.11 -51.35 14.99
C LEU A 14 0.71 -50.68 16.12
N ASN A 15 1.27 -51.49 17.02
CA ASN A 15 2.14 -50.99 18.09
C ASN A 15 3.46 -50.46 17.51
N CYS A 16 3.54 -49.15 17.32
CA CYS A 16 4.70 -48.45 16.79
C CYS A 16 5.51 -47.71 17.87
N GLN A 17 5.32 -48.00 19.16
CA GLN A 17 6.02 -47.28 20.24
C GLN A 17 7.55 -47.38 20.14
N SER A 18 8.08 -48.49 19.63
CA SER A 18 9.52 -48.67 19.38
C SER A 18 10.05 -47.91 18.16
N GLU A 19 9.16 -47.39 17.30
CA GLU A 19 9.50 -46.63 16.09
C GLU A 19 9.41 -45.11 16.31
N LEU A 20 8.88 -44.66 17.46
CA LEU A 20 8.84 -43.26 17.83
C LEU A 20 10.26 -42.76 18.14
N LEU A 21 10.78 -41.92 17.24
CA LEU A 21 12.04 -41.21 17.44
C LEU A 21 11.80 -39.97 18.32
N ASP A 22 12.78 -39.63 19.15
CA ASP A 22 12.80 -38.36 19.88
C ASP A 22 13.04 -37.17 18.93
N ALA A 23 12.72 -35.96 19.41
CA ALA A 23 12.81 -34.73 18.62
C ALA A 23 14.24 -34.48 18.10
N ASP A 24 15.26 -34.84 18.88
CA ASP A 24 16.66 -34.65 18.52
C ASP A 24 17.09 -35.59 17.38
N ARG A 25 16.61 -36.83 17.37
CA ARG A 25 16.86 -37.80 16.29
C ARG A 25 16.10 -37.47 15.00
N LEU A 26 15.02 -36.69 15.11
CA LEU A 26 14.28 -36.14 13.96
C LEU A 26 14.86 -34.81 13.47
N HIS A 27 15.74 -34.17 14.24
CA HIS A 27 16.32 -32.88 13.87
C HIS A 27 17.39 -33.04 12.79
N VAL A 28 17.01 -32.70 11.55
CA VAL A 28 17.96 -32.55 10.43
C VAL A 28 18.37 -31.08 10.35
N PRO A 29 19.62 -30.70 10.67
CA PRO A 29 20.05 -29.31 10.60
C PRO A 29 20.04 -28.82 9.15
N LEU A 30 19.60 -27.58 8.94
CA LEU A 30 19.78 -26.92 7.65
C LEU A 30 21.26 -26.61 7.43
N PRO A 31 21.78 -26.73 6.19
CA PRO A 31 23.15 -26.30 5.87
C PRO A 31 23.38 -24.83 6.25
N GLU A 32 24.57 -24.48 6.73
CA GLU A 32 24.91 -23.11 7.18
C GLU A 32 24.77 -22.07 6.04
N GLU A 33 25.02 -22.47 4.79
CA GLU A 33 24.93 -21.59 3.61
C GLU A 33 23.58 -21.66 2.89
N ASN A 34 22.52 -22.14 3.56
CA ASN A 34 21.23 -22.30 2.90
C ASN A 34 20.61 -20.92 2.56
N ALA A 35 20.33 -20.70 1.28
CA ALA A 35 19.79 -19.41 0.82
C ALA A 35 18.34 -19.23 1.30
N GLY A 36 18.07 -18.12 1.99
CA GLY A 36 16.72 -17.67 2.32
C GLY A 36 16.11 -16.82 1.20
N PHE A 37 14.79 -16.59 1.26
CA PHE A 37 14.08 -15.76 0.28
C PHE A 37 14.71 -14.38 0.09
N ASN A 38 15.15 -13.72 1.16
CA ASN A 38 15.81 -12.41 1.07
C ASN A 38 17.14 -12.48 0.31
N THR A 39 18.00 -13.44 0.64
CA THR A 39 19.30 -13.60 -0.02
C THR A 39 19.14 -13.92 -1.50
N LEU A 40 18.11 -14.69 -1.87
CA LEU A 40 17.75 -14.94 -3.26
C LEU A 40 17.21 -13.67 -3.94
N ALA A 41 16.33 -12.92 -3.27
CA ALA A 41 15.77 -11.68 -3.79
C ALA A 41 16.85 -10.65 -4.09
N ARG A 42 17.82 -10.42 -3.18
CA ARG A 42 18.96 -9.52 -3.40
C ARG A 42 19.79 -9.92 -4.61
N ARG A 43 20.18 -11.20 -4.70
CA ARG A 43 20.97 -11.71 -5.83
C ARG A 43 20.24 -11.59 -7.16
N LEU A 44 18.91 -11.76 -7.16
CA LEU A 44 18.10 -11.62 -8.36
C LEU A 44 17.86 -10.15 -8.73
N SER A 45 17.70 -9.26 -7.75
CA SER A 45 17.46 -7.83 -7.98
C SER A 45 18.66 -7.12 -8.61
N GLU A 46 19.90 -7.57 -8.32
CA GLU A 46 21.12 -7.08 -9.00
C GLU A 46 21.06 -7.18 -10.53
N LYS A 47 20.28 -8.13 -11.05
CA LYS A 47 20.11 -8.37 -12.50
C LYS A 47 18.85 -7.72 -13.07
N LEU A 48 17.98 -7.17 -12.23
CA LEU A 48 16.78 -6.49 -12.69
C LEU A 48 17.16 -5.12 -13.26
N THR A 49 16.83 -4.90 -14.52
CA THR A 49 16.95 -3.61 -15.16
C THR A 49 15.56 -2.99 -15.25
N ALA A 50 15.26 -2.03 -14.37
CA ALA A 50 14.11 -1.14 -14.55
C ALA A 50 14.24 -0.33 -15.84
N ALA A 51 13.15 0.29 -16.29
CA ALA A 51 13.15 1.12 -17.50
C ALA A 51 14.29 2.15 -17.51
N SER A 52 15.08 2.19 -18.57
CA SER A 52 16.16 3.16 -18.70
C SER A 52 15.65 4.59 -18.89
N ALA A 53 16.49 5.58 -18.59
CA ALA A 53 16.18 6.99 -18.87
C ALA A 53 15.87 7.22 -20.36
N THR A 54 16.53 6.49 -21.26
CA THR A 54 16.29 6.55 -22.71
C THR A 54 14.90 6.02 -23.07
N GLU A 55 14.46 4.89 -22.50
CA GLU A 55 13.12 4.36 -22.71
C GLU A 55 12.04 5.31 -22.19
N LEU A 56 12.27 5.88 -21.01
CA LEU A 56 11.37 6.86 -20.41
C LEU A 56 11.23 8.11 -21.30
N GLN A 57 12.30 8.55 -21.96
CA GLN A 57 12.27 9.68 -22.87
C GLN A 57 11.64 9.33 -24.22
N ALA A 58 11.85 8.11 -24.71
CA ALA A 58 11.37 7.65 -26.00
C ALA A 58 9.85 7.41 -26.02
N ASP A 59 9.30 6.75 -25.01
CA ASP A 59 7.88 6.38 -25.00
C ASP A 59 7.32 6.25 -23.57
N ARG A 60 6.88 7.40 -23.03
CA ARG A 60 6.26 7.51 -21.70
C ARG A 60 4.95 6.74 -21.61
N ASP A 61 4.19 6.70 -22.70
CA ASP A 61 2.86 6.10 -22.71
C ASP A 61 2.96 4.57 -22.74
N ALA A 62 3.92 4.01 -23.46
CA ALA A 62 4.25 2.59 -23.35
C ALA A 62 4.65 2.20 -21.94
N LEU A 63 5.44 3.02 -21.24
CA LEU A 63 5.80 2.74 -19.85
C LEU A 63 4.59 2.82 -18.91
N ARG A 64 3.68 3.77 -19.12
CA ARG A 64 2.41 3.83 -18.37
C ARG A 64 1.53 2.61 -18.61
N MET A 65 1.46 2.11 -19.85
CA MET A 65 0.72 0.89 -20.17
C MET A 65 1.29 -0.30 -19.41
N ARG A 66 2.61 -0.52 -19.44
CA ARG A 66 3.26 -1.60 -18.68
C ARG A 66 3.07 -1.44 -17.17
N LEU A 67 3.18 -0.22 -16.65
CA LEU A 67 2.91 0.06 -15.24
C LEU A 67 1.46 -0.29 -14.87
N SER A 68 0.49 0.11 -15.71
CA SER A 68 -0.93 -0.19 -15.53
C SER A 68 -1.21 -1.69 -15.54
N GLU A 69 -0.58 -2.43 -16.44
CA GLU A 69 -0.69 -3.89 -16.55
C GLU A 69 -0.11 -4.60 -15.33
N VAL A 70 1.10 -4.22 -14.89
CA VAL A 70 1.77 -4.87 -13.76
C VAL A 70 1.05 -4.64 -12.44
N VAL A 71 0.55 -3.43 -12.20
CA VAL A 71 -0.27 -3.16 -11.02
C VAL A 71 -1.72 -3.60 -11.19
N HIS A 72 -2.09 -4.20 -12.33
CA HIS A 72 -3.44 -4.67 -12.63
C HIS A 72 -4.53 -3.60 -12.39
N CYS A 73 -4.27 -2.37 -12.87
CA CYS A 73 -5.20 -1.27 -12.70
C CYS A 73 -6.46 -1.48 -13.56
N ARG A 74 -7.64 -1.48 -12.91
CA ARG A 74 -8.95 -1.75 -13.54
C ARG A 74 -9.69 -0.48 -13.96
N ASN A 75 -9.16 0.71 -13.63
CA ASN A 75 -9.78 2.01 -13.91
C ASN A 75 -11.20 2.13 -13.32
N LEU A 76 -11.34 1.76 -12.05
CA LEU A 76 -12.61 1.81 -11.34
C LEU A 76 -13.16 3.24 -11.25
N ARG A 77 -14.48 3.36 -11.07
CA ARG A 77 -15.17 4.65 -10.96
C ARG A 77 -16.00 4.68 -9.67
N VAL A 78 -16.18 5.88 -9.12
CA VAL A 78 -17.13 6.08 -8.04
C VAL A 78 -18.55 5.91 -8.60
N THR A 79 -19.29 4.93 -8.07
CA THR A 79 -20.68 4.61 -8.43
C THR A 79 -21.67 5.25 -7.45
N GLY A 80 -21.22 5.64 -6.26
CA GLY A 80 -22.02 6.33 -5.26
C GLY A 80 -21.18 7.11 -4.25
N LEU A 81 -21.72 8.22 -3.75
CA LEU A 81 -21.12 9.03 -2.69
C LEU A 81 -22.18 9.36 -1.64
N SER A 82 -21.98 8.86 -0.42
CA SER A 82 -22.77 9.29 0.74
C SER A 82 -22.01 10.36 1.51
N ARG A 83 -22.76 11.34 2.03
CA ARG A 83 -22.24 12.45 2.84
C ARG A 83 -23.10 12.63 4.08
N GLN A 84 -22.49 12.55 5.25
CA GLN A 84 -23.15 12.73 6.55
C GLN A 84 -22.47 13.84 7.35
N PRO A 85 -23.21 14.85 7.85
CA PRO A 85 -22.65 15.86 8.75
C PRO A 85 -22.15 15.24 10.06
N LEU A 86 -20.92 15.57 10.46
CA LEU A 86 -20.32 15.14 11.74
C LEU A 86 -20.14 16.29 12.72
N GLY A 87 -20.18 17.53 12.26
CA GLY A 87 -20.12 18.74 13.09
C GLY A 87 -19.17 19.79 12.54
N THR A 88 -18.54 20.54 13.43
CA THR A 88 -17.61 21.63 13.08
C THR A 88 -16.37 21.54 13.96
N ILE A 89 -15.18 21.65 13.37
CA ILE A 89 -13.90 21.69 14.07
C ILE A 89 -13.09 22.87 13.53
N ALA A 90 -12.58 23.74 14.40
CA ALA A 90 -11.75 24.89 14.02
C ALA A 90 -12.34 25.74 12.87
N ALA A 91 -13.65 26.01 12.93
CA ALA A 91 -14.43 26.72 11.90
C ALA A 91 -14.53 26.02 10.53
N ALA A 92 -14.08 24.78 10.40
CA ALA A 92 -14.33 23.92 9.25
C ALA A 92 -15.53 22.99 9.52
N THR A 93 -16.42 22.87 8.54
CA THR A 93 -17.49 21.87 8.55
C THR A 93 -16.88 20.48 8.32
N VAL A 94 -17.27 19.52 9.13
CA VAL A 94 -16.76 18.14 9.06
C VAL A 94 -17.89 17.23 8.58
N ASN A 95 -17.63 16.49 7.50
CA ASN A 95 -18.56 15.50 6.96
C ASN A 95 -17.89 14.13 6.87
N GLY A 96 -18.61 13.08 7.28
CA GLY A 96 -18.27 11.70 6.94
C GLY A 96 -18.64 11.46 5.48
N LEU A 97 -17.69 10.91 4.73
CA LEU A 97 -17.87 10.53 3.34
C LEU A 97 -17.72 9.01 3.21
N VAL A 98 -18.54 8.43 2.35
CA VAL A 98 -18.40 7.03 1.94
C VAL A 98 -18.49 6.95 0.43
N PHE A 99 -17.39 6.55 -0.21
CA PHE A 99 -17.31 6.33 -1.64
C PHE A 99 -17.60 4.85 -1.96
N GLN A 100 -18.59 4.60 -2.81
CA GLN A 100 -18.77 3.31 -3.47
C GLN A 100 -17.99 3.33 -4.79
N ILE A 101 -17.06 2.40 -4.97
CA ILE A 101 -16.13 2.35 -6.10
C ILE A 101 -16.24 0.99 -6.78
N GLY A 102 -16.58 1.01 -8.07
CA GLY A 102 -17.01 -0.21 -8.75
C GLY A 102 -18.25 -0.80 -8.09
N ASP A 103 -18.35 -2.13 -8.13
CA ASP A 103 -19.40 -2.89 -7.45
C ASP A 103 -18.88 -3.55 -6.15
N GLU A 104 -17.56 -3.48 -5.92
CA GLU A 104 -16.90 -4.26 -4.87
C GLU A 104 -16.46 -3.44 -3.65
N TRP A 105 -16.19 -2.14 -3.81
CA TRP A 105 -15.44 -1.38 -2.80
C TRP A 105 -16.25 -0.27 -2.14
N THR A 106 -16.19 -0.25 -0.81
CA THR A 106 -16.62 0.87 0.02
C THR A 106 -15.38 1.51 0.65
N VAL A 107 -15.14 2.79 0.38
CA VAL A 107 -13.97 3.53 0.88
C VAL A 107 -14.43 4.67 1.80
N PRO A 108 -14.12 4.62 3.11
CA PRO A 108 -14.46 5.67 4.05
C PRO A 108 -13.50 6.85 3.94
N ALA A 109 -14.03 8.05 4.17
CA ALA A 109 -13.25 9.27 4.27
C ALA A 109 -13.93 10.30 5.20
N VAL A 110 -13.16 11.32 5.58
CA VAL A 110 -13.68 12.50 6.28
C VAL A 110 -13.31 13.75 5.50
N GLU A 111 -14.30 14.56 5.18
CA GLU A 111 -14.13 15.88 4.58
C GLU A 111 -14.08 16.95 5.67
N PHE A 112 -13.02 17.75 5.63
CA PHE A 112 -12.89 18.99 6.39
C PHE A 112 -12.99 20.15 5.41
N LEU A 113 -14.11 20.87 5.46
CA LEU A 113 -14.45 21.96 4.56
C LEU A 113 -14.30 23.31 5.30
N PRO A 114 -13.24 24.10 5.03
CA PRO A 114 -13.13 25.44 5.60
C PRO A 114 -14.13 26.39 4.94
N ALA A 115 -14.39 27.55 5.57
CA ALA A 115 -15.33 28.55 5.06
C ALA A 115 -14.93 29.14 3.69
N PHE A 116 -13.62 29.31 3.44
CA PHE A 116 -13.08 29.87 2.19
C PHE A 116 -12.05 28.90 1.55
N PRO A 117 -12.53 27.81 0.93
CA PRO A 117 -11.68 26.73 0.45
C PRO A 117 -10.99 27.09 -0.87
N ARG A 118 -9.64 27.07 -0.88
CA ARG A 118 -8.80 27.50 -2.02
C ARG A 118 -8.41 26.35 -2.96
N ARG A 119 -8.24 25.15 -2.41
CA ARG A 119 -7.80 23.93 -3.09
C ARG A 119 -8.37 22.72 -2.36
N THR A 120 -8.39 21.57 -3.01
CA THR A 120 -8.79 20.29 -2.40
C THR A 120 -7.57 19.40 -2.26
N VAL A 121 -7.36 18.82 -1.09
CA VAL A 121 -6.26 17.90 -0.82
C VAL A 121 -6.84 16.57 -0.40
N MET A 122 -6.57 15.54 -1.18
CA MET A 122 -6.79 14.15 -0.80
C MET A 122 -5.61 13.71 0.06
N LEU A 123 -5.88 13.32 1.30
CA LEU A 123 -4.87 12.94 2.27
C LEU A 123 -5.00 11.46 2.60
N VAL A 124 -3.92 10.71 2.41
CA VAL A 124 -3.81 9.31 2.82
C VAL A 124 -2.59 9.11 3.72
N CYS A 125 -2.69 8.19 4.68
CA CYS A 125 -1.65 7.97 5.68
C CYS A 125 -1.56 6.48 6.02
N ASP A 126 -0.35 5.92 6.09
CA ASP A 126 -0.11 4.52 6.47
C ASP A 126 -0.70 4.19 7.85
N GLY A 127 -0.71 5.17 8.77
CA GLY A 127 -1.36 5.04 10.09
C GLY A 127 -2.88 5.30 10.08
N GLY A 128 -3.49 5.41 8.90
CA GLY A 128 -4.86 5.86 8.69
C GLY A 128 -5.06 7.34 8.98
N ARG A 129 -6.26 7.85 8.68
CA ARG A 129 -6.63 9.27 8.87
C ARG A 129 -6.44 9.78 10.30
N VAL A 130 -6.52 8.92 11.31
CA VAL A 130 -6.33 9.27 12.72
C VAL A 130 -4.88 9.69 13.01
N ALA A 131 -3.91 9.07 12.33
CA ALA A 131 -2.50 9.44 12.47
C ALA A 131 -2.15 10.75 11.73
N ALA A 132 -2.98 11.18 10.78
CA ALA A 132 -2.72 12.33 9.91
C ALA A 132 -3.16 13.69 10.49
N GLN A 133 -3.47 13.78 11.80
CA GLN A 133 -4.02 14.98 12.44
C GLN A 133 -3.17 16.23 12.21
N LYS A 134 -1.84 16.11 12.35
CA LYS A 134 -0.89 17.21 12.15
C LYS A 134 -0.96 17.76 10.74
N GLN A 135 -1.00 16.87 9.74
CA GLN A 135 -1.12 17.22 8.33
C GLN A 135 -2.47 17.88 8.04
N ILE A 136 -3.57 17.31 8.55
CA ILE A 136 -4.92 17.88 8.40
C ILE A 136 -4.97 19.32 8.93
N GLN A 137 -4.46 19.56 10.15
CA GLN A 137 -4.44 20.88 10.76
C GLN A 137 -3.60 21.88 9.94
N SER A 138 -2.42 21.46 9.48
CA SER A 138 -1.55 22.31 8.64
C SER A 138 -2.22 22.66 7.30
N LEU A 139 -2.86 21.69 6.65
CA LEU A 139 -3.54 21.88 5.36
C LEU A 139 -4.78 22.79 5.50
N LEU A 140 -5.58 22.60 6.56
CA LEU A 140 -6.72 23.47 6.86
C LEU A 140 -6.30 24.91 7.15
N SER A 141 -5.22 25.10 7.90
CA SER A 141 -4.65 26.43 8.14
C SER A 141 -4.18 27.10 6.85
N GLY A 142 -3.76 26.31 5.86
CA GLY A 142 -3.45 26.75 4.50
C GLY A 142 -4.67 26.96 3.59
N GLY A 143 -5.89 26.83 4.10
CA GLY A 143 -7.13 27.05 3.35
C GLY A 143 -7.53 25.91 2.41
N ALA A 144 -7.01 24.70 2.59
CA ALA A 144 -7.40 23.54 1.81
C ALA A 144 -8.69 22.89 2.36
N THR A 145 -9.58 22.46 1.47
CA THR A 145 -10.52 21.38 1.80
C THR A 145 -9.72 20.08 1.89
N VAL A 146 -9.85 19.33 2.98
CA VAL A 146 -9.10 18.08 3.16
C VAL A 146 -10.06 16.91 3.10
N TRP A 147 -9.80 15.95 2.22
CA TRP A 147 -10.45 14.64 2.20
C TRP A 147 -9.48 13.62 2.75
N ALA A 148 -9.59 13.30 4.04
CA ALA A 148 -8.78 12.26 4.68
C ALA A 148 -9.39 10.89 4.39
N ILE A 149 -8.70 10.08 3.61
CA ILE A 149 -9.23 8.85 3.01
C ILE A 149 -8.49 7.65 3.60
N ASP A 150 -9.23 6.60 3.93
CA ASP A 150 -8.69 5.31 4.35
C ASP A 150 -8.95 4.30 3.24
N PRO A 151 -8.03 4.17 2.26
CA PRO A 151 -8.19 3.22 1.16
C PRO A 151 -8.03 1.77 1.65
N PHE A 152 -8.28 0.81 0.77
CA PHE A 152 -8.14 -0.62 1.03
C PHE A 152 -6.89 -0.91 1.86
N TYR A 153 -7.09 -1.63 2.97
CA TYR A 153 -6.05 -2.11 3.89
C TYR A 153 -5.56 -1.11 4.96
N PHE A 154 -6.02 0.14 4.94
CA PHE A 154 -5.55 1.19 5.83
C PHE A 154 -6.66 1.83 6.66
N GLY A 155 -6.30 2.31 7.86
CA GLY A 155 -7.21 3.00 8.76
C GLY A 155 -8.49 2.20 9.06
N GLU A 156 -9.66 2.76 8.79
CA GLU A 156 -10.94 2.06 8.99
C GLU A 156 -11.17 0.90 8.00
N SER A 157 -10.50 0.91 6.85
CA SER A 157 -10.50 -0.22 5.90
C SER A 157 -9.46 -1.29 6.25
N HIS A 158 -8.81 -1.19 7.41
CA HIS A 158 -7.93 -2.23 7.93
C HIS A 158 -8.71 -3.49 8.31
N ILE A 159 -8.10 -4.65 8.08
CA ILE A 159 -8.70 -5.95 8.38
C ILE A 159 -8.18 -6.39 9.77
N PRO A 160 -9.05 -6.57 10.78
CA PRO A 160 -8.61 -6.63 12.17
C PRO A 160 -7.79 -7.88 12.55
N GLN A 161 -7.83 -8.96 11.76
CA GLN A 161 -7.10 -10.18 12.06
C GLN A 161 -6.49 -10.79 10.81
N ARG A 162 -5.19 -11.10 10.89
CA ARG A 162 -4.42 -11.75 9.82
C ARG A 162 -4.65 -11.08 8.46
N ASP A 163 -4.68 -9.76 8.49
CA ASP A 163 -4.86 -8.87 7.34
C ASP A 163 -4.00 -9.29 6.16
N PHE A 164 -2.74 -9.67 6.40
CA PHE A 164 -1.83 -10.07 5.34
C PHE A 164 -2.34 -11.25 4.54
N LEU A 165 -3.08 -12.19 5.15
CA LEU A 165 -3.66 -13.32 4.43
C LEU A 165 -4.68 -12.85 3.39
N TYR A 166 -5.37 -11.74 3.61
CA TYR A 166 -6.26 -11.15 2.63
C TYR A 166 -5.46 -10.48 1.50
N GLY A 167 -4.37 -9.79 1.82
CA GLY A 167 -3.44 -9.28 0.81
C GLY A 167 -2.89 -10.40 -0.09
N LEU A 168 -2.48 -11.52 0.51
CA LEU A 168 -2.05 -12.72 -0.23
C LEU A 168 -3.20 -13.36 -1.01
N LEU A 169 -4.41 -13.44 -0.46
CA LEU A 169 -5.57 -14.02 -1.13
C LEU A 169 -5.93 -13.22 -2.39
N VAL A 170 -5.96 -11.89 -2.27
CA VAL A 170 -6.16 -10.97 -3.40
C VAL A 170 -5.07 -11.19 -4.46
N ALA A 171 -3.79 -11.29 -4.04
CA ALA A 171 -2.71 -11.59 -4.96
C ALA A 171 -2.86 -12.98 -5.63
N ALA A 172 -3.34 -13.98 -4.90
CA ALA A 172 -3.52 -15.35 -5.38
C ALA A 172 -4.61 -15.49 -6.44
N VAL A 173 -5.63 -14.63 -6.43
CA VAL A 173 -6.66 -14.57 -7.49
C VAL A 173 -6.22 -13.69 -8.68
N GLY A 174 -4.97 -13.24 -8.70
CA GLY A 174 -4.39 -12.47 -9.80
C GLY A 174 -4.56 -10.96 -9.68
N GLU A 175 -5.28 -10.47 -8.67
CA GLU A 175 -5.41 -9.05 -8.37
C GLU A 175 -4.11 -8.49 -7.73
N ARG A 176 -4.05 -7.17 -7.54
CA ARG A 176 -2.90 -6.51 -6.90
C ARG A 176 -3.40 -5.58 -5.80
N PRO A 177 -3.04 -5.80 -4.52
CA PRO A 177 -3.39 -4.88 -3.44
C PRO A 177 -3.01 -3.42 -3.74
N LEU A 178 -1.81 -3.21 -4.30
CA LEU A 178 -1.35 -1.89 -4.77
C LEU A 178 -2.25 -1.32 -5.87
N GLY A 179 -2.64 -2.15 -6.85
CA GLY A 179 -3.55 -1.78 -7.94
C GLY A 179 -4.91 -1.32 -7.47
N ILE A 180 -5.48 -2.03 -6.48
CA ILE A 180 -6.77 -1.68 -5.87
C ILE A 180 -6.68 -0.30 -5.19
N GLN A 181 -5.62 -0.06 -4.41
CA GLN A 181 -5.41 1.24 -3.77
C GLN A 181 -5.25 2.36 -4.81
N VAL A 182 -4.50 2.10 -5.88
CA VAL A 182 -4.32 3.02 -7.01
C VAL A 182 -5.65 3.34 -7.68
N ASP A 183 -6.49 2.34 -7.97
CA ASP A 183 -7.81 2.53 -8.56
C ASP A 183 -8.73 3.36 -7.66
N GLN A 184 -8.73 3.10 -6.35
CA GLN A 184 -9.54 3.84 -5.40
C GLN A 184 -9.13 5.32 -5.33
N LEU A 185 -7.83 5.60 -5.26
CA LEU A 185 -7.31 6.96 -5.31
C LEU A 185 -7.73 7.65 -6.62
N ARG A 186 -7.55 6.98 -7.76
CA ARG A 186 -7.93 7.47 -9.09
C ARG A 186 -9.40 7.82 -9.23
N ALA A 187 -10.27 6.92 -8.77
CA ALA A 187 -11.70 7.13 -8.76
C ALA A 187 -12.10 8.33 -7.89
N ILE A 188 -11.51 8.47 -6.70
CA ILE A 188 -11.86 9.55 -5.77
C ILE A 188 -11.39 10.92 -6.28
N ALA A 189 -10.19 11.06 -6.87
CA ALA A 189 -9.80 12.38 -7.37
C ALA A 189 -10.61 12.82 -8.59
N THR A 190 -11.14 11.88 -9.38
CA THR A 190 -12.10 12.22 -10.44
C THR A 190 -13.32 12.95 -9.84
N ILE A 191 -13.81 12.51 -8.68
CA ILE A 191 -14.87 13.19 -7.94
C ILE A 191 -14.37 14.51 -7.33
N ALA A 192 -13.17 14.54 -6.75
CA ALA A 192 -12.59 15.78 -6.22
C ALA A 192 -12.47 16.87 -7.29
N LYS A 193 -12.01 16.53 -8.50
CA LYS A 193 -11.89 17.42 -9.66
C LYS A 193 -13.25 17.95 -10.11
N SER A 194 -14.24 17.08 -10.25
CA SER A 194 -15.59 17.47 -10.71
C SER A 194 -16.35 18.35 -9.70
N THR A 195 -16.19 18.08 -8.40
CA THR A 195 -16.83 18.85 -7.31
C THR A 195 -16.01 20.07 -6.88
N GLY A 196 -14.74 20.13 -7.29
CA GLY A 196 -13.78 21.16 -6.90
C GLY A 196 -14.07 22.55 -7.47
N GLY A 197 -15.02 22.70 -8.40
CA GLY A 197 -15.35 24.01 -8.98
C GLY A 197 -14.17 24.66 -9.70
N GLY A 198 -13.29 23.86 -10.29
CA GLY A 198 -12.08 24.32 -11.00
C GLY A 198 -10.88 24.64 -10.11
N ARG A 199 -10.97 24.43 -8.80
CA ARG A 199 -9.82 24.55 -7.89
C ARG A 199 -8.85 23.39 -8.06
N ASP A 200 -7.59 23.63 -7.71
CA ASP A 200 -6.55 22.63 -7.72
C ASP A 200 -6.89 21.47 -6.77
N VAL A 201 -6.58 20.26 -7.23
CA VAL A 201 -6.72 19.00 -6.50
C VAL A 201 -5.34 18.39 -6.34
N GLU A 202 -4.93 18.16 -5.11
CA GLU A 202 -3.65 17.59 -4.75
C GLU A 202 -3.81 16.26 -4.04
N LEU A 203 -2.80 15.39 -4.16
CA LEU A 203 -2.68 14.16 -3.38
C LEU A 203 -1.52 14.30 -2.40
N TYR A 204 -1.80 14.14 -1.11
CA TYR A 204 -0.84 14.13 -0.03
C TYR A 204 -0.82 12.73 0.58
N ALA A 205 0.32 12.05 0.49
CA ALA A 205 0.51 10.73 1.06
C ALA A 205 1.55 10.76 2.19
N VAL A 206 1.24 10.11 3.30
CA VAL A 206 2.14 9.97 4.45
C VAL A 206 2.48 8.50 4.64
N GLY A 207 3.78 8.19 4.59
CA GLY A 207 4.32 6.85 4.78
C GLY A 207 4.77 6.18 3.49
N ARG A 208 5.46 5.04 3.67
CA ARG A 208 6.11 4.29 2.59
C ARG A 208 5.10 3.58 1.70
N ARG A 209 4.01 3.08 2.29
CA ARG A 209 3.06 2.17 1.64
C ARG A 209 2.07 2.92 0.77
N LEU A 210 1.29 3.83 1.35
CA LEU A 210 0.40 4.72 0.61
C LEU A 210 1.16 5.79 -0.17
N GLY A 211 2.40 6.10 0.21
CA GLY A 211 3.31 6.89 -0.62
C GLY A 211 3.59 6.24 -1.97
N LEU A 212 3.84 4.93 -2.00
CA LEU A 212 4.00 4.18 -3.25
C LEU A 212 2.69 4.17 -4.05
N ALA A 213 1.56 3.86 -3.43
CA ALA A 213 0.25 3.85 -4.10
C ALA A 213 -0.09 5.22 -4.74
N ALA A 214 0.16 6.31 -4.01
CA ALA A 214 -0.04 7.66 -4.51
C ALA A 214 0.90 8.00 -5.68
N THR A 215 2.15 7.57 -5.62
CA THR A 215 3.15 7.76 -6.68
C THR A 215 2.75 7.01 -7.95
N VAL A 216 2.32 5.75 -7.83
CA VAL A 216 1.82 4.96 -8.96
C VAL A 216 0.56 5.59 -9.56
N ALA A 217 -0.41 5.97 -8.72
CA ALA A 217 -1.65 6.60 -9.17
C ALA A 217 -1.38 7.89 -9.96
N ALA A 218 -0.46 8.72 -9.47
CA ALA A 218 -0.04 9.92 -10.18
C ALA A 218 0.71 9.59 -11.48
N ALA A 219 1.59 8.60 -11.50
CA ALA A 219 2.38 8.25 -12.69
C ALA A 219 1.52 7.72 -13.86
N LEU A 220 0.44 7.00 -13.56
CA LEU A 220 -0.45 6.39 -14.55
C LEU A 220 -1.28 7.40 -15.33
N GLU A 221 -1.68 8.52 -14.72
CA GLU A 221 -2.60 9.48 -15.34
C GLU A 221 -2.11 10.93 -15.18
N PRO A 222 -1.67 11.58 -16.29
CA PRO A 222 -1.14 12.95 -16.28
C PRO A 222 -2.09 14.03 -15.73
N GLY A 223 -3.40 13.80 -15.73
CA GLY A 223 -4.43 14.77 -15.30
C GLY A 223 -5.12 14.45 -13.98
N PHE A 224 -4.73 13.35 -13.31
CA PHE A 224 -5.43 12.84 -12.13
C PHE A 224 -5.42 13.82 -10.94
N VAL A 225 -4.25 14.42 -10.66
CA VAL A 225 -4.04 15.47 -9.65
C VAL A 225 -3.04 16.51 -10.16
N ASP A 226 -3.13 17.73 -9.63
CA ASP A 226 -2.26 18.86 -10.01
C ASP A 226 -0.90 18.80 -9.33
N MET A 227 -0.84 18.21 -8.12
CA MET A 227 0.38 18.08 -7.33
C MET A 227 0.34 16.80 -6.51
N LEU A 228 1.50 16.15 -6.39
CA LEU A 228 1.73 15.05 -5.46
C LEU A 228 2.69 15.50 -4.35
N THR A 229 2.34 15.25 -3.10
CA THR A 229 3.26 15.34 -1.97
C THR A 229 3.37 13.98 -1.30
N VAL A 230 4.59 13.50 -1.07
CA VAL A 230 4.87 12.24 -0.37
C VAL A 230 5.77 12.53 0.83
N GLU A 231 5.24 12.34 2.03
CA GLU A 231 5.96 12.46 3.30
C GLU A 231 6.42 11.08 3.77
N GLY A 232 7.73 10.86 3.89
CA GLY A 232 8.28 9.57 4.34
C GLY A 232 8.08 8.41 3.36
N GLY A 233 8.01 8.70 2.06
CA GLY A 233 7.88 7.68 1.01
C GLY A 233 9.17 6.90 0.74
N LEU A 234 9.04 5.76 0.05
CA LEU A 234 10.17 5.02 -0.51
C LEU A 234 10.97 5.89 -1.49
N THR A 235 12.29 5.76 -1.50
CA THR A 235 13.14 6.33 -2.55
C THR A 235 13.42 5.33 -3.67
N SER A 236 13.36 4.04 -3.36
CA SER A 236 13.41 2.91 -4.30
C SER A 236 12.61 1.73 -3.75
N LEU A 237 12.05 0.92 -4.65
CA LEU A 237 11.47 -0.38 -4.33
C LEU A 237 12.53 -1.38 -3.84
N GLN A 238 13.82 -1.15 -4.12
CA GLN A 238 14.92 -1.97 -3.62
C GLN A 238 15.03 -1.92 -2.09
N GLU A 239 14.61 -0.83 -1.45
CA GLU A 239 14.61 -0.71 0.01
C GLU A 239 13.79 -1.82 0.68
N VAL A 240 12.70 -2.28 0.06
CA VAL A 240 11.86 -3.38 0.57
C VAL A 240 12.67 -4.68 0.66
N ILE A 241 13.54 -4.92 -0.32
CA ILE A 241 14.44 -6.08 -0.36
C ILE A 241 15.61 -5.88 0.62
N ASP A 242 16.22 -4.69 0.61
CA ASP A 242 17.41 -4.39 1.39
C ASP A 242 17.16 -4.29 2.89
N GLU A 243 15.97 -3.89 3.30
CA GLU A 243 15.55 -3.88 4.70
C GLU A 243 14.94 -5.21 5.13
N ASN A 244 14.79 -6.18 4.21
CA ASN A 244 14.15 -7.45 4.47
C ASN A 244 12.73 -7.30 5.06
N VAL A 245 11.96 -6.36 4.51
CA VAL A 245 10.55 -6.17 4.88
C VAL A 245 9.81 -7.48 4.63
N ALA A 246 8.92 -7.86 5.55
CA ALA A 246 8.20 -9.11 5.43
C ALA A 246 6.84 -8.90 4.74
N VAL A 247 6.39 -9.90 3.97
CA VAL A 247 5.10 -9.83 3.25
C VAL A 247 3.93 -9.64 4.20
N ASN A 248 4.03 -10.15 5.43
CA ASN A 248 3.01 -9.97 6.46
C ASN A 248 2.94 -8.55 7.04
N GLU A 249 3.94 -7.71 6.79
CA GLU A 249 3.98 -6.32 7.27
C GLU A 249 3.41 -5.35 6.22
N ALA A 250 3.75 -5.57 4.94
CA ALA A 250 3.41 -4.67 3.85
C ALA A 250 3.11 -5.43 2.54
N PRO A 251 2.05 -6.26 2.48
CA PRO A 251 1.78 -7.15 1.35
C PRO A 251 1.58 -6.39 0.03
N GLU A 252 1.06 -5.17 0.07
CA GLU A 252 0.88 -4.32 -1.11
C GLU A 252 2.20 -3.82 -1.73
N LEU A 253 3.30 -3.79 -0.96
CA LEU A 253 4.62 -3.48 -1.53
C LEU A 253 5.16 -4.64 -2.39
N PHE A 254 4.64 -5.86 -2.22
CA PHE A 254 5.04 -7.05 -2.97
C PHE A 254 4.25 -7.21 -4.28
N CYS A 255 4.22 -6.15 -5.10
CA CYS A 255 3.61 -6.18 -6.42
C CYS A 255 4.54 -6.88 -7.43
N PHE A 256 4.28 -8.17 -7.70
CA PHE A 256 5.11 -8.98 -8.60
C PHE A 256 5.30 -8.32 -9.98
N GLY A 257 6.56 -8.20 -10.40
CA GLY A 257 6.96 -7.58 -11.67
C GLY A 257 7.17 -6.07 -11.63
N LEU A 258 6.78 -5.37 -10.56
CA LEU A 258 6.83 -3.90 -10.52
C LEU A 258 8.26 -3.37 -10.66
N LEU A 259 9.19 -3.81 -9.81
CA LEU A 259 10.59 -3.36 -9.84
C LEU A 259 11.29 -3.68 -11.18
N LYS A 260 10.84 -4.71 -11.91
CA LYS A 260 11.36 -5.03 -13.23
C LYS A 260 10.95 -3.98 -14.27
N GLU A 261 9.74 -3.45 -14.19
CA GLU A 261 9.25 -2.45 -15.15
C GLU A 261 9.63 -1.03 -14.73
N CYS A 262 9.36 -0.67 -13.48
CA CYS A 262 9.52 0.69 -12.94
C CYS A 262 9.97 0.67 -11.48
N ASP A 263 10.97 1.50 -11.19
CA ASP A 263 11.30 1.92 -9.82
C ASP A 263 10.73 3.33 -9.51
N VAL A 264 10.74 3.75 -8.24
CA VAL A 264 10.18 5.02 -7.77
C VAL A 264 10.67 6.24 -8.57
N PRO A 265 11.98 6.40 -8.88
CA PRO A 265 12.45 7.51 -9.70
C PRO A 265 11.84 7.54 -11.12
N HIS A 266 11.55 6.38 -11.70
CA HIS A 266 10.91 6.29 -13.02
C HIS A 266 9.46 6.74 -12.96
N MET A 267 8.73 6.36 -11.91
CA MET A 267 7.35 6.80 -11.68
C MET A 267 7.29 8.31 -11.46
N GLU A 268 8.21 8.89 -10.69
CA GLU A 268 8.31 10.34 -10.51
C GLU A 268 8.59 11.06 -11.81
N ALA A 269 9.50 10.51 -12.61
CA ALA A 269 9.79 11.06 -13.90
C ALA A 269 8.59 10.92 -14.87
N LEU A 270 7.71 9.92 -14.72
CA LEU A 270 6.40 9.84 -15.42
C LEU A 270 5.37 10.89 -14.96
N ILE A 271 5.50 11.42 -13.74
CA ILE A 271 4.61 12.46 -13.21
C ILE A 271 4.95 13.84 -13.82
N ALA A 272 6.22 14.08 -14.16
CA ALA A 272 6.67 15.31 -14.79
C ALA A 272 5.81 15.67 -16.04
N PRO A 273 5.47 16.96 -16.24
CA PRO A 273 6.01 18.14 -15.55
C PRO A 273 5.29 18.54 -14.25
N ARG A 274 4.34 17.74 -13.76
CA ARG A 274 3.62 18.09 -12.52
C ARG A 274 4.56 18.07 -11.30
N PRO A 275 4.37 18.96 -10.32
CA PRO A 275 5.21 18.99 -9.14
C PRO A 275 5.04 17.73 -8.27
N VAL A 276 6.17 17.18 -7.84
CA VAL A 276 6.26 16.13 -6.82
C VAL A 276 7.11 16.67 -5.67
N HIS A 277 6.51 16.79 -4.48
CA HIS A 277 7.21 17.20 -3.28
C HIS A 277 7.51 16.00 -2.39
N LYS A 278 8.78 15.79 -2.05
CA LYS A 278 9.19 14.81 -1.05
C LYS A 278 9.44 15.51 0.27
N VAL A 279 8.85 15.00 1.34
CA VAL A 279 9.09 15.47 2.70
C VAL A 279 9.71 14.33 3.49
N THR A 280 10.90 14.54 4.05
CA THR A 280 11.55 13.53 4.88
C THR A 280 10.96 13.55 6.28
N ILE A 281 10.58 12.39 6.81
CA ILE A 281 10.26 12.25 8.24
C ILE A 281 11.59 12.13 8.98
N PRO A 282 11.89 13.01 9.96
CA PRO A 282 13.07 12.86 10.79
C PRO A 282 13.01 11.50 11.49
N ALA A 283 14.12 10.75 11.50
CA ALA A 283 14.19 9.52 12.29
C ALA A 283 13.82 9.83 13.75
N GLU A 284 12.91 9.06 14.34
CA GLU A 284 12.66 9.15 15.79
C GLU A 284 13.97 8.86 16.53
N PRO A 285 14.33 9.64 17.56
CA PRO A 285 15.49 9.32 18.37
C PRO A 285 15.30 7.94 19.00
N GLU A 286 16.33 7.09 18.92
CA GLU A 286 16.29 5.73 19.48
C GLU A 286 15.75 5.75 20.92
N PRO A 287 14.87 4.79 21.29
CA PRO A 287 14.39 4.70 22.64
C PRO A 287 15.58 4.47 23.57
N ILE A 288 15.75 5.38 24.53
CA ILE A 288 16.78 5.28 25.58
C ILE A 288 16.60 3.91 26.25
N SER A 289 17.56 3.01 26.03
CA SER A 289 17.61 1.69 26.65
C SER A 289 17.58 1.85 28.16
N THR A 290 16.42 1.67 28.78
CA THR A 290 16.32 1.55 30.23
C THR A 290 16.94 0.21 30.61
N GLN A 291 18.20 0.27 31.04
CA GLN A 291 18.89 -0.85 31.67
C GLN A 291 18.03 -1.38 32.82
N ALA A 292 17.61 -2.64 32.70
CA ALA A 292 16.86 -3.34 33.72
C ALA A 292 17.73 -3.49 34.97
N THR A 293 17.31 -2.89 36.08
CA THR A 293 17.88 -3.12 37.41
C THR A 293 17.60 -4.57 37.83
N PRO A 294 18.59 -5.35 38.31
CA PRO A 294 18.34 -6.70 38.79
C PRO A 294 17.53 -6.62 40.09
N LYS A 295 16.40 -7.33 40.16
CA LYS A 295 15.69 -7.55 41.43
C LYS A 295 16.55 -8.44 42.32
N GLN A 296 16.82 -7.94 43.54
CA GLN A 296 17.28 -8.73 44.69
C GLN A 296 16.12 -9.51 45.30
#